data_AF-A0A2E6D431-F1
#
_entry.id   AF-A0A2E6D431-F1
#
_cell.length_a   1.000
_cell.length_b   1.000
_cell.length_c   1.000
_cell.angle_alpha   90.00
_cell.angle_beta   90.00
_cell.angle_gamma   90.00
#
_symmetry.space_group_name_H-M   'P 1'
#
loop_
_entity.id
_entity.type
_entity.pdbx_description
1 polymer ?
#
loop_
_entity_poly.entity_id
_entity_poly.type
_entity_poly.pdbx_seq_one_letter_code
_entity_poly.pdbx_strand_id
1 'polypeptide(L)' 'MSPEAILLWALCLPLGGALGVSLSGRWPNLREAVTLTTTLCTFGCVVALLQSVLAGQAIEVELLEVFEGLPLIFRLEPLG' A
#
# COMPACT_ATOMS: atom_id res chain seq x y z
N MET A 1 -8.12 -11.51 -1.60
CA MET A 1 -8.48 -10.08 -1.41
C MET A 1 -8.63 -9.45 -2.78
N SER A 2 -9.44 -8.41 -2.93
CA SER A 2 -9.55 -7.73 -4.21
C SER A 2 -8.28 -6.89 -4.49
N PRO A 3 -7.86 -6.71 -5.76
CA PRO A 3 -6.68 -5.90 -6.10
C PRO A 3 -6.75 -4.46 -5.56
N GLU A 4 -7.94 -3.89 -5.52
CA GLU A 4 -8.24 -2.55 -4.98
C GLU A 4 -7.87 -2.45 -3.49
N ALA A 5 -8.26 -3.46 -2.71
CA ALA A 5 -7.92 -3.51 -1.29
C ALA A 5 -6.40 -3.67 -1.09
N ILE A 6 -5.73 -4.43 -1.95
CA ILE A 6 -4.27 -4.60 -1.90
C ILE A 6 -3.58 -3.28 -2.25
N LEU A 7 -4.09 -2.51 -3.22
CA LEU A 7 -3.59 -1.18 -3.57
C LEU A 7 -3.67 -0.22 -2.37
N LEU A 8 -4.81 -0.20 -1.67
CA LEU A 8 -4.95 0.60 -0.44
C LEU A 8 -3.97 0.16 0.65
N TRP A 9 -3.76 -1.15 0.85
CA TRP A 9 -2.77 -1.63 1.81
C TRP A 9 -1.34 -1.27 1.41
N ALA A 10 -0.99 -1.31 0.12
CA ALA A 10 0.32 -0.90 -0.37
C ALA A 10 0.63 0.57 -0.06
N LEU A 11 -0.40 1.43 -0.03
CA LEU A 11 -0.27 2.84 0.37
C LEU A 11 -0.23 3.03 1.90
N CYS A 12 -1.08 2.30 2.63
CA CYS A 12 -1.23 2.46 4.08
C CYS A 12 -0.12 1.81 4.90
N LEU A 13 0.44 0.67 4.45
CA LEU A 13 1.46 -0.08 5.19
C LEU A 13 2.73 0.75 5.44
N PRO A 14 3.32 1.46 4.46
CA PRO A 14 4.49 2.31 4.70
C PRO A 14 4.21 3.41 5.73
N LEU A 15 3.03 4.03 5.69
CA LEU A 15 2.62 5.06 6.65
C LEU A 15 2.50 4.47 8.07
N GLY A 16 1.82 3.33 8.19
CA GLY A 16 1.68 2.60 9.46
C GLY A 16 3.04 2.13 10.01
N GLY A 17 3.92 1.66 9.13
CA GLY A 17 5.27 1.24 9.50
C GLY A 17 6.14 2.40 9.96
N ALA A 18 6.08 3.56 9.28
CA ALA A 18 6.78 4.77 9.71
C ALA A 18 6.33 5.22 11.12
N LEU A 19 5.01 5.19 11.37
CA LEU A 19 4.47 5.43 12.70
C LEU A 19 4.98 4.40 13.71
N GLY A 20 4.92 3.11 13.39
CA GLY A 20 5.41 2.03 14.26
C GLY A 20 6.90 2.17 14.59
N VAL A 21 7.74 2.52 13.62
CA VAL A 21 9.17 2.81 13.80
C VAL A 21 9.38 4.00 14.72
N SER A 22 8.63 5.08 14.53
CA SER A 22 8.73 6.28 15.37
C SER A 22 8.39 5.99 16.84
N LEU A 23 7.35 5.18 17.09
CA LEU A 23 6.90 4.82 18.44
C LEU A 23 7.80 3.79 19.11
N SER A 24 8.53 2.98 18.35
CA SER A 24 9.42 1.92 18.85
C SER A 24 10.87 2.37 19.06
N GLY A 25 11.18 3.67 18.93
CA GLY A 25 12.54 4.20 19.00
C GLY A 25 13.36 3.79 20.24
N ARG A 26 12.69 3.54 21.37
CA ARG A 26 13.32 3.11 22.64
C ARG A 26 13.74 1.63 22.66
N TRP A 27 13.21 0.80 21.77
CA TRP A 27 13.45 -0.64 21.73
C TRP A 27 14.02 -1.03 20.36
N PRO A 28 15.35 -1.09 20.21
CA PRO A 28 15.98 -1.24 18.90
C PRO A 28 15.52 -2.50 18.14
N ASN A 29 15.41 -3.63 18.82
CA ASN A 29 14.95 -4.88 18.20
C ASN A 29 13.48 -4.82 17.75
N LEU A 30 12.60 -4.14 18.51
CA LEU A 30 11.20 -3.97 18.12
C LEU A 30 11.10 -3.05 16.90
N ARG A 31 11.86 -1.95 16.89
CA ARG A 31 11.94 -1.05 15.74
C ARG A 31 12.36 -1.78 14.48
N GLU A 32 13.39 -2.62 14.56
CA GLU A 32 13.86 -3.44 13.45
C GLU A 32 12.81 -4.46 13.00
N ALA A 33 12.12 -5.11 13.95
CA ALA A 33 11.00 -5.99 13.62
C ALA A 33 9.89 -5.24 12.87
N VAL A 34 9.49 -4.05 13.33
CA VAL A 34 8.48 -3.23 12.64
C VAL A 34 8.94 -2.87 11.22
N THR A 35 10.19 -2.46 11.03
CA THR A 35 10.74 -2.14 9.71
C THR A 35 10.70 -3.37 8.78
N LEU A 36 11.20 -4.51 9.25
CA LEU A 36 11.24 -5.75 8.46
C LEU A 36 9.84 -6.25 8.12
N THR A 37 8.94 -6.30 9.10
CA THR A 37 7.54 -6.71 8.87
C THR A 37 6.85 -5.77 7.88
N THR A 38 6.97 -4.45 8.04
CA THR A 38 6.38 -3.46 7.12
C THR A 38 6.91 -3.67 5.70
N THR A 39 8.22 -3.88 5.57
CA THR A 39 8.89 -4.09 4.28
C THR A 39 8.36 -5.35 3.59
N LEU A 40 8.33 -6.47 4.31
CA LEU A 40 7.85 -7.75 3.77
C LEU A 40 6.37 -7.69 3.40
N CYS A 41 5.53 -7.06 4.22
CA CYS A 41 4.11 -6.88 3.92
C CYS A 41 3.90 -5.99 2.68
N THR A 42 4.63 -4.87 2.58
CA THR A 42 4.54 -3.96 1.43
C THR A 42 5.02 -4.64 0.16
N PHE A 43 6.15 -5.36 0.22
CA PHE A 43 6.66 -6.16 -0.89
C PHE A 43 5.64 -7.22 -1.34
N GLY A 44 5.01 -7.92 -0.40
CA GLY A 44 3.95 -8.89 -0.68
C GLY A 44 2.77 -8.25 -1.42
N CYS A 45 2.36 -7.04 -1.04
CA CYS A 45 1.31 -6.30 -1.75
C CYS A 45 1.72 -5.97 -3.18
N VAL A 46 2.95 -5.48 -3.40
CA VAL A 46 3.47 -5.17 -4.74
C VAL A 46 3.54 -6.42 -5.61
N VAL A 47 4.02 -7.54 -5.09
CA VAL A 47 4.05 -8.82 -5.83
C VAL A 47 2.65 -9.26 -6.22
N ALA A 48 1.67 -9.15 -5.33
CA ALA A 48 0.28 -9.51 -5.62
C ALA A 48 -0.34 -8.60 -6.70
N LEU A 49 -0.11 -7.27 -6.61
CA LEU A 49 -0.56 -6.31 -7.62
C LEU A 49 0.12 -6.55 -8.98
N LEU A 50 1.41 -6.87 -8.98
CA LEU A 50 2.15 -7.19 -10.19
C LEU A 50 1.53 -8.39 -10.93
N GLN A 51 1.10 -9.43 -10.22
CA GLN A 51 0.42 -10.56 -10.87
C GLN A 51 -0.88 -10.13 -11.56
N SER A 52 -1.68 -9.27 -10.91
CA SER A 52 -2.91 -8.72 -11.51
C SER A 52 -2.62 -7.84 -12.73
N VAL A 53 -1.60 -6.98 -12.67
CA VAL A 53 -1.18 -6.13 -13.80
C VAL A 53 -0.69 -6.99 -14.97
N LEU A 54 0.13 -8.01 -14.70
CA LEU A 54 0.60 -8.95 -15.73
C LEU A 54 -0.53 -9.78 -16.34
N ALA A 55 -1.62 -10.00 -15.60
CA ALA A 55 -2.85 -10.61 -16.11
C ALA A 55 -3.71 -9.65 -16.95
N GLY A 56 -3.28 -8.40 -17.14
CA GLY A 56 -3.99 -7.37 -17.91
C GLY A 56 -5.14 -6.71 -17.17
N GLN A 57 -5.20 -6.83 -15.83
CA GLN A 57 -6.24 -6.18 -15.04
C GLN A 57 -5.96 -4.69 -14.88
N ALA A 58 -6.97 -3.86 -15.15
CA ALA A 58 -6.97 -2.46 -14.76
C ALA A 58 -7.41 -2.37 -13.28
N ILE A 59 -6.58 -1.74 -12.45
CA ILE A 59 -6.84 -1.61 -11.01
C ILE A 59 -6.95 -0.12 -10.69
N GLU A 60 -8.12 0.29 -10.22
CA GLU A 60 -8.37 1.64 -9.80
C GLU A 60 -9.28 1.70 -8.58
N VAL A 61 -9.06 2.71 -7.74
CA VAL A 61 -9.81 2.94 -6.51
C VAL A 61 -10.20 4.41 -6.46
N GLU A 62 -11.50 4.66 -6.47
CA GLU A 62 -12.03 5.97 -6.11
C GLU A 62 -11.91 6.15 -4.59
N LEU A 63 -11.17 7.17 -4.16
CA LEU A 63 -10.99 7.48 -2.74
C LEU A 63 -12.14 8.33 -2.20
N LEU A 64 -12.45 9.41 -2.90
CA LEU A 64 -13.51 10.35 -2.54
C LEU A 64 -13.85 11.25 -3.72
N GLU A 65 -15.04 11.80 -3.71
CA GLU A 65 -15.48 12.82 -4.65
C GLU A 65 -15.19 14.22 -4.07
N VAL A 66 -14.29 14.98 -4.71
CA VAL A 66 -13.83 16.28 -4.19
C VAL A 66 -14.89 17.36 -4.43
N PHE A 67 -15.53 17.30 -5.60
CA PHE A 67 -16.64 18.13 -6.05
C PHE A 67 -17.54 17.28 -6.94
N GLU A 68 -18.78 17.72 -7.16
CA GLU A 68 -19.72 17.06 -8.07
C GLU A 68 -19.08 16.80 -9.45
N GLY A 69 -18.93 15.53 -9.80
CA GLY A 69 -18.32 15.09 -11.06
C GLY A 69 -16.79 15.11 -11.08
N LEU A 70 -16.12 15.31 -9.95
CA LEU A 70 -14.65 15.33 -9.82
C LEU A 70 -14.15 14.30 -8.78
N PRO A 71 -14.11 13.01 -9.15
CA PRO A 71 -13.60 11.95 -8.28
C PRO A 71 -12.08 11.97 -8.18
N LEU A 72 -11.56 11.72 -6.98
CA LEU A 72 -10.15 11.43 -6.74
C LEU A 72 -9.92 9.91 -6.88
N ILE A 73 -9.29 9.51 -7.97
CA ILE A 73 -9.05 8.10 -8.29
C ILE A 73 -7.56 7.78 -8.21
N PHE A 74 -7.22 6.72 -7.49
CA PHE A 74 -5.92 6.07 -7.57
C PHE A 74 -5.98 4.96 -8.60
N ARG A 75 -5.30 5.15 -9.72
CA ARG A 75 -5.12 4.12 -10.75
C ARG A 75 -3.70 3.59 -10.69
N LEU A 76 -3.55 2.27 -10.66
CA LEU A 76 -2.25 1.63 -10.76
C LEU A 76 -1.90 1.43 -12.24
N GLU A 77 -0.81 2.06 -12.66
CA GLU A 77 -0.23 1.88 -14.00
C GLU A 77 0.94 0.88 -13.94
N PRO A 78 1.32 0.22 -15.05
CA PRO A 78 2.40 -0.77 -15.04
C PRO A 78 3.77 -0.22 -14.62
N LEU A 79 3.99 1.09 -14.74
CA LEU A 79 5.23 1.76 -14.33
C LEU A 79 5.24 2.19 -12.86
N GLY A 80 4.14 1.97 -12.13
CA GLY A 80 3.88 2.58 -10.84
C GLY A 80 3.10 3.86 -10.98
#